data_AF-A0A0Q5LBP1-F1
#
_entry.id   AF-A0A0Q5LBP1-F1
#
_cell.length_a   1.000
_cell.length_b   1.000
_cell.length_c   1.000
_cell.angle_alpha   90.00
_cell.angle_beta   90.00
_cell.angle_gamma   90.00
#
_symmetry.space_group_name_H-M   'P 1'
#
loop_
_entity.id
_entity.type
_entity.pdbx_description
1 polymer ?
#
loop_
_entity_poly.entity_id
_entity_poly.type
_entity_poly.pdbx_seq_one_letter_code
_entity_poly.pdbx_strand_id
1 'polypeptide(L)'
;MSIENPQIIVVTEEKKKRRGALLLVAGGAAALLAGGSTFALWTATDGFSGGQITAGDLDVVQTADTTFWDVSADRDDATATVTGTDGSQLGHALSPADASTWRIVPGDKVAASFSADVTLEGDNLVGRLALDGPALNEYDITGMTYTYEVYQDGALVQPEIALPVTADATLLYLSAPQTGQDAGLEDANGTSVLSMAATTEDLTVVVYGTFSSTVTDRTDVTLTDTLSGLNLRLEQVRDIGEQF
;
A
#
# COMPACT_ATOMS: atom_id res chain seq x y z
N MET A 1 8.13 -64.06 -29.36
CA MET A 1 7.47 -63.46 -28.19
C MET A 1 6.65 -62.30 -28.71
N SER A 2 5.35 -62.29 -28.39
CA SER A 2 4.26 -61.40 -28.86
C SER A 2 4.60 -59.90 -28.65
N ILE A 3 3.96 -58.89 -29.25
CA ILE A 3 2.54 -58.48 -29.11
C ILE A 3 2.13 -57.49 -30.25
N GLU A 4 0.88 -57.62 -30.72
CA GLU A 4 0.11 -56.80 -31.70
C GLU A 4 -0.18 -55.36 -31.20
N ASN A 5 -0.48 -54.34 -32.04
CA ASN A 5 -1.79 -53.96 -32.62
C ASN A 5 -1.71 -52.46 -33.02
N PRO A 6 -2.72 -51.78 -33.62
CA PRO A 6 -3.68 -52.14 -34.68
C PRO A 6 -3.78 -51.05 -35.80
N GLN A 7 -4.45 -51.38 -36.90
CA GLN A 7 -4.79 -50.47 -38.01
C GLN A 7 -6.06 -49.67 -37.73
N ILE A 8 -6.09 -48.38 -38.09
CA ILE A 8 -7.26 -47.49 -38.05
C ILE A 8 -8.02 -47.61 -39.38
N ILE A 9 -9.29 -47.99 -39.35
CA ILE A 9 -10.20 -48.01 -40.50
C ILE A 9 -11.08 -46.76 -40.45
N VAL A 10 -11.04 -45.97 -41.53
CA VAL A 10 -11.91 -44.81 -41.76
C VAL A 10 -13.16 -45.29 -42.49
N VAL A 11 -14.35 -45.03 -41.94
CA VAL A 11 -15.63 -45.28 -42.60
C VAL A 11 -16.26 -43.95 -42.98
N THR A 12 -16.48 -43.76 -44.28
CA THR A 12 -17.21 -42.62 -44.85
C THR A 12 -18.64 -43.07 -45.17
N GLU A 13 -19.65 -42.39 -44.62
CA GLU A 13 -21.06 -42.72 -44.86
C GLU A 13 -21.59 -42.17 -46.20
N GLU A 14 -22.42 -42.97 -46.88
CA GLU A 14 -23.02 -42.68 -48.19
C GLU A 14 -24.48 -42.18 -48.05
N LYS A 15 -24.78 -41.02 -48.64
CA LYS A 15 -26.13 -40.42 -48.70
C LYS A 15 -27.01 -41.08 -49.77
N LYS A 16 -28.15 -41.66 -49.38
CA LYS A 16 -29.21 -42.06 -50.34
C LYS A 16 -30.43 -41.13 -50.28
N LYS A 17 -30.71 -40.44 -51.40
CA LYS A 17 -32.01 -39.82 -51.72
C LYS A 17 -32.84 -40.80 -52.54
N ARG A 18 -34.13 -40.97 -52.21
CA ARG A 18 -35.13 -41.59 -53.10
C ARG A 18 -36.36 -40.68 -53.22
N ARG A 19 -36.81 -40.51 -54.47
CA ARG A 19 -37.98 -39.75 -54.93
C ARG A 19 -39.17 -40.69 -55.15
N GLY A 20 -40.41 -40.18 -54.99
CA GLY A 20 -41.67 -40.78 -55.48
C GLY A 20 -42.88 -39.98 -54.95
N ALA A 21 -43.54 -39.17 -55.80
CA ALA A 21 -44.87 -39.41 -56.42
C ALA A 21 -46.06 -39.09 -55.47
N LEU A 22 -46.77 -37.95 -55.60
CA LEU A 22 -47.88 -37.56 -56.51
C LEU A 22 -49.29 -37.82 -55.93
N LEU A 23 -50.23 -36.86 -56.19
CA LEU A 23 -51.72 -36.85 -56.07
C LEU A 23 -52.29 -36.05 -54.86
N LEU A 24 -52.90 -34.86 -55.04
CA LEU A 24 -54.30 -34.53 -55.48
C LEU A 24 -55.36 -35.02 -54.43
N VAL A 25 -56.44 -34.36 -53.99
CA VAL A 25 -57.21 -33.14 -54.32
C VAL A 25 -58.25 -32.90 -53.19
N ALA A 26 -58.63 -31.63 -53.01
CA ALA A 26 -59.85 -31.01 -52.46
C ALA A 26 -60.90 -31.80 -51.62
N GLY A 27 -61.42 -31.13 -50.58
CA GLY A 27 -62.76 -31.38 -50.02
C GLY A 27 -62.82 -31.17 -48.51
N GLY A 28 -63.44 -30.08 -48.08
CA GLY A 28 -63.48 -29.67 -46.68
C GLY A 28 -64.23 -30.60 -45.74
N ALA A 29 -63.74 -30.70 -44.51
CA ALA A 29 -64.50 -30.71 -43.26
C ALA A 29 -63.49 -30.84 -42.12
N ALA A 30 -63.72 -30.05 -41.07
CA ALA A 30 -62.88 -29.97 -39.89
C ALA A 30 -62.59 -31.34 -39.25
N ALA A 31 -61.32 -31.58 -38.93
CA ALA A 31 -60.89 -32.44 -37.84
C ALA A 31 -59.66 -31.76 -37.22
N LEU A 32 -59.88 -30.90 -36.22
CA LEU A 32 -59.87 -31.27 -34.81
C LEU A 32 -58.47 -31.71 -34.35
N LEU A 33 -57.81 -30.78 -33.65
CA LEU A 33 -56.87 -31.03 -32.55
C LEU A 33 -55.87 -32.19 -32.71
N ALA A 34 -54.66 -31.89 -33.18
CA ALA A 34 -53.44 -32.59 -32.76
C ALA A 34 -52.20 -31.77 -33.15
N GLY A 35 -52.19 -30.48 -32.82
CA GLY A 35 -51.02 -29.63 -32.98
C GLY A 35 -50.72 -28.96 -31.67
N GLY A 36 -50.50 -29.74 -30.61
CA GLY A 36 -49.98 -29.22 -29.35
C GLY A 36 -48.69 -28.49 -29.65
N SER A 37 -48.75 -27.16 -29.71
CA SER A 37 -47.57 -26.31 -29.66
C SER A 37 -46.96 -26.53 -28.29
N THR A 38 -46.08 -27.52 -28.18
CA THR A 38 -45.11 -27.58 -27.11
C THR A 38 -44.22 -26.35 -27.29
N PHE A 39 -44.64 -25.23 -26.70
CA PHE A 39 -43.68 -24.23 -26.27
C PHE A 39 -42.83 -24.92 -25.21
N ALA A 40 -41.79 -25.62 -25.65
CA ALA A 40 -40.71 -25.95 -24.77
C ALA A 40 -40.11 -24.60 -24.38
N LEU A 41 -40.40 -24.15 -23.16
CA LEU A 41 -39.62 -23.09 -22.56
C LEU A 41 -38.30 -23.76 -22.15
N TRP A 42 -37.31 -23.68 -23.04
CA TRP A 42 -35.96 -24.17 -22.75
C TRP A 42 -35.34 -23.18 -21.77
N THR A 43 -35.41 -23.48 -20.48
CA THR A 43 -34.63 -22.82 -19.46
C THR A 43 -33.52 -23.74 -19.03
N ALA A 44 -32.28 -23.33 -19.25
CA ALA A 44 -31.09 -23.90 -18.64
C ALA A 44 -30.66 -22.95 -17.52
N THR A 45 -30.63 -23.46 -16.30
CA THR A 45 -30.01 -22.80 -15.14
C THR A 45 -28.81 -23.63 -14.75
N ASP A 46 -27.66 -22.99 -14.65
CA ASP A 46 -26.44 -23.58 -14.10
C ASP A 46 -26.04 -22.80 -12.85
N GLY A 47 -25.54 -23.51 -11.86
CA GLY A 47 -25.13 -22.94 -10.59
C GLY A 47 -23.61 -22.77 -10.58
N PHE A 48 -23.12 -21.54 -10.64
CA PHE A 48 -21.71 -21.28 -10.42
C PHE A 48 -21.44 -21.38 -8.91
N SER A 49 -20.60 -22.34 -8.51
CA SER A 49 -20.02 -22.32 -7.16
C SER A 49 -19.03 -21.15 -7.09
N GLY A 50 -19.48 -20.00 -6.60
CA GLY A 50 -18.58 -18.92 -6.21
C GLY A 50 -17.79 -19.31 -4.97
N GLY A 51 -16.51 -18.94 -4.93
CA GLY A 51 -15.71 -18.99 -3.70
C GLY A 51 -16.17 -17.95 -2.67
N GLN A 52 -15.58 -17.98 -1.48
CA GLN A 52 -15.73 -16.90 -0.51
C GLN A 52 -14.75 -15.76 -0.84
N ILE A 53 -15.21 -14.51 -0.71
CA ILE A 53 -14.37 -13.31 -0.82
C ILE A 53 -14.23 -12.73 0.59
N THR A 54 -13.00 -12.56 1.06
CA THR A 54 -12.68 -11.96 2.36
C THR A 54 -12.15 -10.54 2.15
N ALA A 55 -12.52 -9.60 3.01
CA ALA A 55 -11.97 -8.25 2.98
C ALA A 55 -10.56 -8.22 3.58
N GLY A 56 -9.68 -7.41 3.00
CA GLY A 56 -8.34 -7.13 3.54
C GLY A 56 -8.35 -6.18 4.73
N ASP A 57 -7.16 -5.91 5.28
CA ASP A 57 -6.94 -5.04 6.44
C ASP A 57 -5.87 -3.97 6.16
N LEU A 58 -6.07 -2.78 6.72
CA LEU A 58 -5.14 -1.65 6.66
C LEU A 58 -5.16 -0.93 8.01
N ASP A 59 -4.07 -1.03 8.76
CA ASP A 59 -3.98 -0.48 10.12
C ASP A 59 -2.59 0.11 10.42
N VAL A 60 -2.56 1.10 11.31
CA VAL A 60 -1.32 1.69 11.86
C VAL A 60 -1.51 1.95 13.35
N VAL A 61 -0.68 1.30 14.16
CA VAL A 61 -0.77 1.35 15.63
C VAL A 61 0.54 1.82 16.22
N GLN A 62 0.50 2.90 16.98
CA GLN A 62 1.68 3.41 17.69
C GLN A 62 2.24 2.35 18.67
N THR A 63 3.53 2.05 18.58
CA THR A 63 4.20 1.06 19.44
C THR A 63 4.95 1.71 20.61
N ALA A 64 5.32 2.99 20.48
CA ALA A 64 5.98 3.76 21.51
C ALA A 64 5.62 5.25 21.45
N ASP A 65 5.71 5.93 22.59
CA ASP A 65 5.63 7.40 22.64
C ASP A 65 6.73 8.03 21.77
N THR A 66 6.44 9.19 21.16
CA THR A 66 7.45 9.95 20.42
C THR A 66 8.63 10.29 21.33
N THR A 67 9.84 9.95 20.89
CA THR A 67 11.07 10.24 21.63
C THR A 67 11.87 11.33 20.92
N PHE A 68 12.43 12.24 21.72
CA PHE A 68 13.26 13.35 21.23
C PHE A 68 14.72 13.12 21.56
N TRP A 69 15.60 13.50 20.63
CA TRP A 69 17.02 13.24 20.71
C TRP A 69 17.80 14.46 20.24
N ASP A 70 18.83 14.84 20.97
CA ASP A 70 19.87 15.75 20.49
C ASP A 70 20.93 14.89 19.76
N VAL A 71 21.01 15.06 18.44
CA VAL A 71 21.90 14.30 17.54
C VAL A 71 22.98 15.21 16.95
N SER A 72 23.29 16.32 17.64
CA SER A 72 24.31 17.28 17.22
C SER A 72 25.70 16.65 17.26
N ALA A 73 26.49 16.88 16.21
CA ALA A 73 27.78 16.19 16.01
C ALA A 73 28.87 16.61 17.00
N ASP A 74 28.67 17.71 17.72
CA ASP A 74 29.59 18.26 18.72
C ASP A 74 29.34 17.74 20.14
N ARG A 75 28.41 16.79 20.30
CA ARG A 75 28.10 16.17 21.58
C ARG A 75 28.84 14.87 21.81
N ASP A 76 29.80 14.89 22.73
CA ASP A 76 30.54 13.69 23.16
C ASP A 76 29.66 12.67 23.92
N ASP A 77 28.52 13.10 24.47
CA ASP A 77 27.58 12.27 25.23
C ASP A 77 26.44 11.66 24.38
N ALA A 78 26.43 11.90 23.06
CA ALA A 78 25.50 11.31 22.11
C ALA A 78 25.89 9.85 21.77
N THR A 79 25.82 8.96 22.76
CA THR A 79 26.28 7.56 22.62
C THR A 79 25.16 6.53 22.51
N ALA A 80 23.91 6.94 22.72
CA ALA A 80 22.77 6.02 22.70
C ALA A 80 22.18 5.93 21.29
N THR A 81 21.75 4.74 20.89
CA THR A 81 21.07 4.54 19.61
C THR A 81 19.67 5.15 19.65
N VAL A 82 19.33 5.93 18.62
CA VAL A 82 17.98 6.48 18.44
C VAL A 82 16.99 5.32 18.26
N THR A 83 15.87 5.36 18.98
CA THR A 83 14.85 4.31 18.96
C THR A 83 14.43 3.95 17.53
N GLY A 84 14.40 2.65 17.23
CA GLY A 84 13.93 2.09 15.96
C GLY A 84 14.91 2.18 14.79
N THR A 85 16.17 2.57 15.05
CA THR A 85 17.23 2.67 14.03
C THR A 85 18.21 1.49 14.09
N ASP A 86 19.00 1.32 13.03
CA ASP A 86 19.99 0.25 12.86
C ASP A 86 21.28 0.42 13.71
N GLY A 87 21.34 1.46 14.55
CA GLY A 87 22.53 1.80 15.32
C GLY A 87 23.47 2.80 14.64
N SER A 88 23.22 3.19 13.39
CA SER A 88 23.98 4.25 12.71
C SER A 88 23.68 5.64 13.27
N GLN A 89 22.49 5.84 13.83
CA GLN A 89 22.05 7.09 14.43
C GLN A 89 22.25 7.06 15.95
N LEU A 90 23.20 7.87 16.42
CA LEU A 90 23.47 8.05 17.84
C LEU A 90 22.98 9.43 18.30
N GLY A 91 22.51 9.50 19.54
CA GLY A 91 21.97 10.73 20.13
C GLY A 91 21.98 10.71 21.65
N HIS A 92 21.72 11.89 22.22
CA HIS A 92 21.40 12.06 23.62
C HIS A 92 19.87 12.13 23.78
N ALA A 93 19.28 11.18 24.50
CA ALA A 93 17.84 11.15 24.72
C ALA A 93 17.39 12.36 25.56
N LEU A 94 16.41 13.10 25.06
CA LEU A 94 15.75 14.19 25.77
C LEU A 94 14.51 13.62 26.47
N SER A 95 14.48 13.67 27.81
CA SER A 95 13.28 13.28 28.54
C SER A 95 12.13 14.25 28.21
N PRO A 96 10.84 13.87 28.39
CA PRO A 96 9.73 14.79 28.10
C PRO A 96 9.81 16.13 28.84
N ALA A 97 10.33 16.12 30.08
CA ALA A 97 10.56 17.34 30.84
C ALA A 97 11.69 18.19 30.23
N ASP A 98 12.77 17.54 29.79
CA ASP A 98 13.92 18.21 29.18
C ASP A 98 13.58 18.72 27.78
N ALA A 99 12.88 17.95 26.95
CA ALA A 99 12.46 18.33 25.61
C ALA A 99 11.65 19.65 25.60
N SER A 100 10.82 19.89 26.62
CA SER A 100 10.05 21.14 26.75
C SER A 100 10.90 22.38 27.10
N THR A 101 12.09 22.16 27.69
CA THR A 101 13.00 23.22 28.15
C THR A 101 14.28 23.31 27.33
N TRP A 102 14.55 22.30 26.49
CA TRP A 102 15.68 22.25 25.58
C TRP A 102 15.59 23.39 24.57
N ARG A 103 16.74 23.88 24.14
CA ARG A 103 16.87 25.06 23.28
C ARG A 103 17.92 24.75 22.23
N ILE A 104 17.47 24.74 20.98
CA ILE A 104 18.35 24.56 19.82
C ILE A 104 19.20 25.82 19.58
N VAL A 105 20.48 25.62 19.28
CA VAL A 105 21.42 26.69 18.86
C VAL A 105 21.90 26.46 17.42
N PRO A 106 22.40 27.51 16.73
CA PRO A 106 22.90 27.36 15.36
C PRO A 106 23.98 26.28 15.26
N GLY A 107 23.78 25.31 14.39
CA GLY A 107 24.64 24.13 14.22
C GLY A 107 24.06 22.83 14.81
N ASP A 108 23.08 22.93 15.71
CA ASP A 108 22.48 21.76 16.34
C ASP A 108 21.55 21.00 15.39
N LYS A 109 21.40 19.70 15.67
CA LYS A 109 20.45 18.80 15.02
C LYS A 109 19.64 18.05 16.08
N VAL A 110 18.33 18.13 15.99
CA VAL A 110 17.38 17.39 16.84
C VAL A 110 16.68 16.31 16.01
N ALA A 111 16.39 15.16 16.62
CA ALA A 111 15.62 14.08 16.00
C ALA A 111 14.36 13.77 16.83
N ALA A 112 13.26 13.52 16.15
CA ALA A 112 12.03 12.96 16.70
C ALA A 112 11.78 11.59 16.06
N SER A 113 11.67 10.55 16.87
CA SER A 113 11.42 9.18 16.40
C SER A 113 9.97 8.77 16.68
N PHE A 114 9.31 8.26 15.64
CA PHE A 114 7.93 7.77 15.64
C PHE A 114 7.94 6.29 15.25
N SER A 115 7.53 5.40 16.15
CA SER A 115 7.46 3.95 15.88
C SER A 115 6.01 3.46 15.87
N ALA A 116 5.67 2.63 14.89
CA ALA A 116 4.33 2.09 14.70
C ALA A 116 4.36 0.69 14.04
N ASP A 117 3.45 -0.18 14.48
CA ASP A 117 3.11 -1.42 13.79
C ASP A 117 2.20 -1.05 12.62
N VAL A 118 2.62 -1.40 11.41
CA VAL A 118 1.87 -1.17 10.16
C VAL A 118 1.37 -2.51 9.64
N THR A 119 0.06 -2.62 9.39
CA THR A 119 -0.59 -3.84 8.90
C THR A 119 -1.19 -3.62 7.51
N LEU A 120 -0.79 -4.44 6.54
CA LEU A 120 -1.34 -4.48 5.18
C LEU A 120 -1.67 -5.93 4.79
N GLU A 121 -2.97 -6.23 4.64
CA GLU A 121 -3.47 -7.53 4.20
C GLU A 121 -4.33 -7.38 2.93
N GLY A 122 -3.91 -8.02 1.83
CA GLY A 122 -4.76 -8.28 0.66
C GLY A 122 -4.10 -8.13 -0.73
N ASP A 123 -4.62 -8.93 -1.67
CA ASP A 123 -4.60 -8.96 -3.16
C ASP A 123 -3.83 -7.90 -3.98
N ASN A 124 -3.98 -6.63 -3.58
CA ASN A 124 -3.56 -5.46 -4.33
C ASN A 124 -3.69 -4.24 -3.42
N LEU A 125 -3.13 -4.34 -2.21
CA LEU A 125 -3.20 -3.28 -1.23
C LEU A 125 -1.88 -2.50 -1.23
N VAL A 126 -1.96 -1.23 -1.64
CA VAL A 126 -0.90 -0.25 -1.46
C VAL A 126 -1.34 0.76 -0.41
N GLY A 127 -0.50 0.98 0.60
CA GLY A 127 -0.67 2.00 1.62
C GLY A 127 0.29 3.16 1.39
N ARG A 128 -0.21 4.39 1.40
CA ARG A 128 0.59 5.61 1.45
C ARG A 128 0.88 5.93 2.91
N LEU A 129 2.16 5.91 3.28
CA LEU A 129 2.62 6.39 4.57
C LEU A 129 2.88 7.90 4.46
N ALA A 130 2.18 8.68 5.26
CA ALA A 130 2.27 10.13 5.28
C ALA A 130 2.49 10.65 6.69
N LEU A 131 3.15 11.79 6.79
CA LEU A 131 3.28 12.57 8.01
C LEU A 131 2.37 13.78 7.92
N ASP A 132 1.40 13.84 8.82
CA ASP A 132 0.44 14.94 8.89
C ASP A 132 0.73 15.83 10.10
N GLY A 133 0.38 17.10 10.01
CA GLY A 133 0.72 18.13 10.99
C GLY A 133 0.41 19.53 10.46
N PRO A 134 0.52 20.58 11.31
CA PRO A 134 0.52 21.95 10.80
C PRO A 134 1.55 22.01 9.68
N ALA A 135 1.18 22.64 8.55
CA ALA A 135 2.03 22.63 7.36
C ALA A 135 3.48 22.87 7.80
N LEU A 136 4.39 21.98 7.43
CA LEU A 136 5.83 21.99 7.80
C LEU A 136 6.58 23.25 7.30
N ASN A 137 5.81 24.26 6.91
CA ASN A 137 6.10 25.52 6.27
C ASN A 137 5.77 26.68 7.23
N GLU A 138 5.06 26.40 8.33
CA GLU A 138 4.79 27.33 9.44
C GLU A 138 5.83 27.20 10.56
N TYR A 139 6.94 26.51 10.28
CA TYR A 139 8.09 26.49 11.16
C TYR A 139 8.77 27.86 11.15
N ASP A 140 8.32 28.72 12.06
CA ASP A 140 8.66 30.14 12.15
C ASP A 140 10.12 30.42 12.53
N ILE A 141 10.91 29.40 12.88
CA ILE A 141 12.32 29.58 13.26
C ILE A 141 13.15 29.70 11.99
N THR A 142 13.61 30.92 11.69
CA THR A 142 14.47 31.20 10.55
C THR A 142 15.72 30.32 10.55
N GLY A 143 15.94 29.59 9.45
CA GLY A 143 17.13 28.75 9.23
C GLY A 143 17.01 27.33 9.77
N MET A 144 15.82 26.90 10.19
CA MET A 144 15.52 25.49 10.38
C MET A 144 15.28 24.79 9.04
N THR A 145 15.84 23.59 8.89
CA THR A 145 15.56 22.69 7.77
C THR A 145 15.16 21.33 8.30
N TYR A 146 14.19 20.70 7.64
CA TYR A 146 13.65 19.41 8.05
C TYR A 146 13.94 18.32 7.02
N THR A 147 14.41 17.19 7.53
CA THR A 147 14.69 15.96 6.77
C THR A 147 14.09 14.77 7.50
N TYR A 148 13.99 13.62 6.83
CA TYR A 148 13.52 12.39 7.46
C TYR A 148 14.20 11.15 6.89
N GLU A 149 14.18 10.10 7.71
CA GLU A 149 14.55 8.72 7.37
C GLU A 149 13.41 7.77 7.74
N VAL A 150 13.37 6.60 7.09
CA VAL A 150 12.44 5.53 7.47
C VAL A 150 13.17 4.21 7.60
N TYR A 151 12.85 3.50 8.68
CA TYR A 151 13.34 2.18 9.03
C TYR A 151 12.17 1.19 9.05
N GLN A 152 12.41 -0.02 8.53
CA GLN A 152 11.49 -1.14 8.52
C GLN A 152 12.17 -2.31 9.25
N ASP A 153 11.57 -2.77 10.35
CA ASP A 153 12.16 -3.76 11.28
C ASP A 153 13.60 -3.39 11.69
N GLY A 154 13.83 -2.09 11.90
CA GLY A 154 15.14 -1.54 12.26
C GLY A 154 16.15 -1.44 11.12
N ALA A 155 15.82 -1.81 9.89
CA ALA A 155 16.68 -1.62 8.72
C ALA A 155 16.31 -0.35 7.95
N LEU A 156 17.32 0.45 7.55
CA LEU A 156 17.09 1.67 6.78
C LEU A 156 16.51 1.35 5.39
N VAL A 157 15.33 1.89 5.09
CA VAL A 157 14.64 1.72 3.79
C VAL A 157 14.49 3.01 3.02
N GLN A 158 14.45 4.16 3.71
CA GLN A 158 14.47 5.48 3.11
C GLN A 158 15.60 6.31 3.75
N PRO A 159 16.69 6.63 3.00
CA PRO A 159 17.79 7.44 3.52
C PRO A 159 17.37 8.90 3.75
N GLU A 160 18.19 9.63 4.52
CA GLU A 160 17.89 11.01 4.91
C GLU A 160 17.63 11.88 3.68
N ILE A 161 16.39 12.36 3.56
CA ILE A 161 15.95 13.23 2.48
C ILE A 161 15.12 14.38 3.02
N ALA A 162 15.01 15.47 2.25
CA ALA A 162 14.19 16.61 2.59
C ALA A 162 12.75 16.20 2.88
N LEU A 163 12.21 16.67 4.01
CA LEU A 163 10.82 16.47 4.37
C LEU A 163 9.93 17.35 3.47
N PRO A 164 8.90 16.80 2.81
CA PRO A 164 8.01 17.60 1.98
C PRO A 164 7.32 18.69 2.79
N VAL A 165 7.39 19.93 2.30
CA VAL A 165 6.77 21.12 2.91
C VAL A 165 5.29 21.23 2.50
N THR A 166 4.52 20.16 2.68
CA THR A 166 3.07 20.16 2.46
C THR A 166 2.40 19.57 3.68
N ALA A 167 1.18 20.00 3.98
CA ALA A 167 0.33 19.21 4.85
C ALA A 167 0.18 17.80 4.23
N ASP A 168 0.06 16.77 5.07
CA ASP A 168 -0.03 15.37 4.61
C ASP A 168 1.16 14.96 3.73
N ALA A 169 2.38 15.21 4.23
CA ALA A 169 3.63 14.94 3.54
C ALA A 169 3.80 13.44 3.29
N THR A 170 3.75 13.03 2.02
CA THR A 170 3.96 11.63 1.65
C THR A 170 5.42 11.24 1.87
N LEU A 171 5.65 10.20 2.66
CA LEU A 171 6.98 9.68 2.98
C LEU A 171 7.36 8.55 2.03
N LEU A 172 6.50 7.54 1.93
CA LEU A 172 6.71 6.38 1.06
C LEU A 172 5.39 5.64 0.79
N TYR A 173 5.44 4.67 -0.11
CA TYR A 173 4.35 3.74 -0.38
C TYR A 173 4.77 2.34 0.04
N LEU A 174 3.88 1.63 0.74
CA LEU A 174 4.03 0.24 1.17
C LEU A 174 3.08 -0.64 0.37
N SER A 175 3.49 -1.85 0.03
CA SER A 175 2.58 -2.88 -0.48
C SER A 175 2.49 -4.06 0.49
N ALA A 176 1.28 -4.66 0.55
CA ALA A 176 1.07 -5.91 1.27
C ALA A 176 2.02 -7.02 0.76
N PRO A 177 2.36 -8.00 1.61
CA PRO A 177 3.19 -9.12 1.17
C PRO A 177 2.58 -9.86 -0.02
N GLN A 178 3.39 -10.10 -1.04
CA GLN A 178 2.96 -10.78 -2.28
C GLN A 178 2.77 -12.30 -2.11
N THR A 179 3.10 -12.86 -0.94
CA THR A 179 2.98 -14.29 -0.67
C THR A 179 1.50 -14.69 -0.67
N GLY A 180 1.11 -15.56 -1.61
CA GLY A 180 -0.29 -16.04 -1.73
C GLY A 180 -1.18 -15.23 -2.66
N GLN A 181 -0.64 -14.20 -3.34
CA GLN A 181 -1.40 -13.24 -4.14
C GLN A 181 -1.37 -13.50 -5.66
N ASP A 182 -0.95 -14.69 -6.11
CA ASP A 182 -0.85 -15.09 -7.53
C ASP A 182 -0.29 -14.01 -8.48
N ALA A 183 0.72 -13.26 -8.00
CA ALA A 183 1.42 -12.21 -8.74
C ALA A 183 0.57 -11.01 -9.19
N GLY A 184 -0.41 -10.59 -8.39
CA GLY A 184 -1.00 -9.25 -8.52
C GLY A 184 0.11 -8.18 -8.61
N LEU A 185 0.03 -7.31 -9.62
CA LEU A 185 0.94 -6.18 -9.75
C LEU A 185 0.50 -5.07 -8.80
N GLU A 186 1.47 -4.38 -8.21
CA GLU A 186 1.21 -3.18 -7.40
C GLU A 186 0.58 -2.09 -8.28
N ASP A 187 -0.51 -1.46 -7.83
CA ASP A 187 -1.20 -0.41 -8.61
C ASP A 187 -0.56 0.99 -8.52
N ALA A 188 0.56 1.14 -7.81
CA ALA A 188 1.18 2.45 -7.62
C ALA A 188 1.94 2.92 -8.89
N ASN A 189 1.19 3.49 -9.83
CA ASN A 189 1.67 4.00 -11.11
C ASN A 189 2.97 4.82 -11.00
N GLY A 190 4.08 4.23 -11.47
CA GLY A 190 5.36 4.90 -11.65
C GLY A 190 6.03 5.40 -10.36
N THR A 191 5.53 5.00 -9.19
CA THR A 191 6.05 5.40 -7.89
C THR A 191 6.79 4.23 -7.24
N SER A 192 7.90 4.50 -6.55
CA SER A 192 8.61 3.44 -5.83
C SER A 192 7.75 2.96 -4.66
N VAL A 193 7.44 1.66 -4.64
CA VAL A 193 6.71 1.00 -3.57
C VAL A 193 7.66 0.05 -2.85
N LEU A 194 7.60 0.08 -1.53
CA LEU A 194 8.35 -0.81 -0.66
C LEU A 194 7.45 -1.98 -0.27
N SER A 195 7.78 -3.18 -0.72
CA SER A 195 7.02 -4.37 -0.35
C SER A 195 7.31 -4.81 1.08
N MET A 196 6.27 -5.10 1.85
CA MET A 196 6.40 -5.73 3.15
C MET A 196 6.71 -7.22 3.00
N ALA A 197 7.56 -7.75 3.88
CA ALA A 197 7.86 -9.17 4.00
C ALA A 197 6.79 -9.93 4.81
N ALA A 198 6.12 -9.27 5.75
CA ALA A 198 5.05 -9.82 6.58
C ALA A 198 3.80 -8.91 6.61
N THR A 199 2.65 -9.48 7.00
CA THR A 199 1.38 -8.75 7.03
C THR A 199 1.42 -7.56 7.99
N THR A 200 2.20 -7.66 9.05
CA THR A 200 2.44 -6.60 10.03
C THR A 200 3.94 -6.46 10.25
N GLU A 201 4.45 -5.22 10.21
CA GLU A 201 5.88 -4.90 10.42
C GLU A 201 6.04 -3.61 11.23
N ASP A 202 7.19 -3.49 11.90
CA ASP A 202 7.53 -2.29 12.67
C ASP A 202 8.16 -1.24 11.76
N LEU A 203 7.53 -0.08 11.69
CA LEU A 203 7.98 1.07 10.92
C LEU A 203 8.38 2.17 11.90
N THR A 204 9.62 2.65 11.75
CA THR A 204 10.10 3.82 12.47
C THR A 204 10.43 4.95 11.50
N VAL A 205 9.77 6.10 11.68
CA VAL A 205 10.08 7.35 10.98
C VAL A 205 10.89 8.24 11.92
N VAL A 206 12.05 8.69 11.47
CA VAL A 206 12.86 9.66 12.20
C VAL A 206 12.85 10.98 11.46
N VAL A 207 12.35 12.03 12.10
CA VAL A 207 12.31 13.40 11.56
C VAL A 207 13.40 14.21 12.22
N TYR A 208 14.22 14.89 11.42
CA TYR A 208 15.29 15.75 11.90
C TYR A 208 14.97 17.22 11.69
N GLY A 209 15.25 18.04 12.69
CA GLY A 209 15.33 19.49 12.57
C GLY A 209 16.78 19.92 12.70
N THR A 210 17.34 20.54 11.67
CA THR A 210 18.70 21.09 11.70
C THR A 210 18.64 22.61 11.73
N PHE A 211 19.31 23.23 12.70
CA PHE A 211 19.45 24.67 12.73
C PHE A 211 20.72 25.10 12.01
N SER A 212 20.58 25.87 10.93
CA SER A 212 21.74 26.37 10.18
C SER A 212 22.71 27.16 11.05
N SER A 213 23.98 26.76 11.03
CA SER A 213 25.08 27.45 11.71
C SER A 213 25.39 28.83 11.14
N THR A 214 24.80 29.19 9.99
CA THR A 214 25.07 30.47 9.31
C THR A 214 24.10 31.58 9.68
N VAL A 215 23.09 31.29 10.50
CA VAL A 215 22.11 32.30 10.93
C VAL A 215 22.78 33.26 11.92
N THR A 216 22.82 34.54 11.56
CA THR A 216 23.29 35.64 12.42
C THR A 216 22.12 36.56 12.79
N ASP A 217 22.25 37.31 13.88
CA ASP A 217 21.28 38.35 14.30
C ASP A 217 19.82 37.86 14.48
N ARG A 218 19.65 36.80 15.28
CA ARG A 218 18.35 36.13 15.50
C ARG A 218 17.30 37.04 16.17
N THR A 219 16.12 37.14 15.57
CA THR A 219 14.91 37.77 16.14
C THR A 219 13.94 36.79 16.78
N ASP A 220 14.06 35.50 16.44
CA ASP A 220 13.05 34.46 16.70
C ASP A 220 13.27 33.74 18.05
N VAL A 221 13.90 34.42 19.01
CA VAL A 221 14.42 33.83 20.27
C VAL A 221 13.35 33.23 21.20
N THR A 222 12.06 33.50 20.95
CA THR A 222 10.92 32.98 21.71
C THR A 222 10.01 32.06 20.91
N LEU A 223 10.27 31.89 19.61
CA LEU A 223 9.46 31.00 18.79
C LEU A 223 9.74 29.55 19.18
N THR A 224 8.68 28.77 19.27
CA THR A 224 8.74 27.35 19.61
C THR A 224 8.17 26.60 18.44
N ASP A 225 8.95 25.64 17.97
CA ASP A 225 8.49 24.67 17.00
C ASP A 225 8.11 23.38 17.75
N THR A 226 6.95 22.82 17.44
CA THR A 226 6.47 21.61 18.11
C THR A 226 6.30 20.49 17.09
N LEU A 227 7.31 19.62 17.03
CA LEU A 227 7.21 18.32 16.36
C LEU A 227 6.16 17.40 17.02
N SER A 228 5.66 17.74 18.22
CA SER A 228 4.61 16.98 18.93
C SER A 228 3.23 17.03 18.27
N GLY A 229 3.03 17.87 17.26
CA GLY A 229 1.78 17.92 16.48
C GLY A 229 1.77 16.98 15.27
N LEU A 230 2.87 16.27 15.03
CA LEU A 230 3.01 15.36 13.89
C LEU A 230 2.32 14.03 14.16
N ASN A 231 1.59 13.53 13.16
CA ASN A 231 0.87 12.27 13.21
C ASN A 231 1.25 11.42 12.00
N LEU A 232 1.60 10.16 12.25
CA LEU A 232 1.79 9.20 11.17
C LEU A 232 0.41 8.73 10.67
N ARG A 233 0.22 8.73 9.36
CA ARG A 233 -1.01 8.30 8.71
C ARG A 233 -0.71 7.25 7.65
N LEU A 234 -1.59 6.27 7.57
CA LEU A 234 -1.56 5.22 6.57
C LEU A 234 -2.88 5.25 5.81
N GLU A 235 -2.82 5.38 4.48
CA GLU A 235 -4.01 5.49 3.65
C GLU A 235 -3.94 4.57 2.44
N GLN A 236 -5.03 3.89 2.14
CA GLN A 236 -5.10 3.08 0.94
C GLN A 236 -4.98 3.94 -0.32
N VAL A 237 -4.14 3.49 -1.24
CA VAL A 237 -4.07 3.99 -2.62
C VAL A 237 -4.77 2.97 -3.51
N ARG A 238 -5.67 3.43 -4.39
CA ARG A 238 -6.42 2.59 -5.34
C ARG A 238 -6.25 3.03 -6.80
N ASP A 239 -5.27 3.89 -7.05
CA ASP A 239 -5.09 4.64 -8.29
C ASP A 239 -6.29 5.57 -8.63
N ILE A 240 -6.03 6.87 -8.84
CA ILE A 240 -7.03 7.82 -9.37
C ILE A 240 -6.55 8.35 -10.73
N GLY A 241 -6.27 7.45 -11.67
CA GLY A 241 -5.78 7.80 -13.01
C GLY A 241 -6.32 6.89 -14.13
N GLU A 242 -7.45 7.31 -14.71
CA GLU A 242 -8.12 6.79 -15.93
C GLU A 242 -8.51 5.30 -15.98
N GLN A 243 -9.57 4.94 -15.24
CA GLN A 243 -10.49 3.88 -15.69
C GLN A 243 -11.96 4.32 -15.57
N PHE A 244 -12.36 5.20 -16.50
CA PHE A 244 -13.70 5.21 -17.12
C PHE A 244 -13.57 5.65 -18.58
#